data_AF-A0A822C4K1-F1
#
_entry.id   AF-A0A822C4K1-F1
#
_cell.length_a   1.000
_cell.length_b   1.000
_cell.length_c   1.000
_cell.angle_alpha   90.00
_cell.angle_beta   90.00
_cell.angle_gamma   90.00
#
_symmetry.space_group_name_H-M   'P 1'
#
loop_
_entity.id
_entity.type
_entity.pdbx_description
1 polymer ?
#
loop_
_entity_poly.entity_id
_entity_poly.type
_entity_poly.pdbx_seq_one_letter_code
_entity_poly.pdbx_strand_id
1 'polypeptide(L)'
;MLRIYSNHSMFRLIYRSMSSLPTYETLKLSQPKPHVTLVELNRPTKLNAMNKQLFDDLKTCFEQLSIDKTCRAIVLTGAGKAFSS
;
A
#
# COMPACT_ATOMS: atom_id res chain seq x y z
N MET A 1 -27.93 -4.75 -16.31
CA MET A 1 -27.86 -3.71 -15.27
C MET A 1 -26.60 -3.93 -14.46
N LEU A 2 -25.53 -3.23 -14.83
CA LEU A 2 -24.42 -2.79 -13.98
C LEU A 2 -23.64 -1.80 -14.86
N ARG A 3 -24.01 -0.53 -14.75
CA ARG A 3 -23.43 0.58 -15.50
C ARG A 3 -22.96 1.58 -14.45
N ILE A 4 -21.66 1.73 -14.31
CA ILE A 4 -21.04 2.90 -13.69
C ILE A 4 -19.88 3.34 -14.60
N TYR A 5 -20.19 4.34 -15.42
CA TYR A 5 -19.42 5.54 -15.81
C TYR A 5 -17.98 5.65 -15.24
N SER A 6 -16.97 6.23 -15.89
CA SER A 6 -16.84 6.98 -17.14
C SER A 6 -15.34 7.23 -17.37
N ASN A 7 -14.96 7.41 -18.63
CA ASN A 7 -13.63 7.87 -19.05
C ASN A 7 -13.15 9.12 -18.29
N HIS A 8 -11.88 9.13 -17.92
CA HIS A 8 -10.98 10.29 -17.98
C HIS A 8 -9.53 9.79 -18.13
N SER A 9 -9.18 9.33 -19.34
CA SER A 9 -7.91 9.32 -20.08
C SER A 9 -6.51 9.51 -19.43
N MET A 10 -6.34 9.45 -18.11
CA MET A 10 -5.11 9.74 -17.35
C MET A 10 -4.60 8.52 -16.57
N PHE A 11 -5.14 7.33 -16.84
CA PHE A 11 -4.53 6.06 -16.44
C PHE A 11 -3.20 5.77 -17.16
N ARG A 12 -2.78 6.61 -18.12
CA ARG A 12 -2.09 6.13 -19.32
C ARG A 12 -0.63 6.56 -19.54
N LEU A 13 -0.01 7.46 -18.77
CA LEU A 13 1.32 7.98 -19.16
C LEU A 13 2.45 8.05 -18.12
N ILE A 14 2.25 7.74 -16.83
CA ILE A 14 3.34 7.89 -15.81
C ILE A 14 3.67 6.62 -15.02
N TYR A 15 2.86 5.55 -15.07
CA TYR A 15 3.33 4.18 -14.75
C TYR A 15 4.20 3.58 -15.89
N ARG A 16 4.83 4.45 -16.70
CA ARG A 16 5.35 4.23 -18.05
C ARG A 16 6.66 3.43 -18.13
N SER A 17 6.89 2.53 -17.19
CA SER A 17 7.78 1.39 -17.36
C SER A 17 7.61 0.52 -16.13
N MET A 18 7.67 -0.79 -16.29
CA MET A 18 7.84 -1.74 -15.18
C MET A 18 8.78 -1.16 -14.12
N SER A 19 8.22 -0.65 -13.04
CA SER A 19 8.96 -0.23 -11.86
C SER A 19 8.08 -0.67 -10.71
N SER A 20 8.42 -1.86 -10.24
CA SER A 20 7.91 -2.46 -9.02
C SER A 20 7.64 -1.37 -7.98
N LEU A 21 6.39 -1.22 -7.54
CA LEU A 21 6.16 -0.66 -6.21
C LEU A 21 7.15 -1.37 -5.27
N PRO A 22 7.85 -0.65 -4.39
CA PRO A 22 8.86 -1.25 -3.53
C PRO A 22 8.28 -2.50 -2.88
N THR A 23 8.91 -3.64 -3.19
CA THR A 23 8.45 -4.93 -2.68
C THR A 23 8.96 -5.07 -1.26
N TYR A 24 8.04 -5.15 -0.31
CA TYR A 24 8.34 -5.47 1.07
C TYR A 24 8.09 -6.95 1.30
N GLU A 25 8.86 -7.56 2.20
CA GLU A 25 8.63 -8.96 2.57
C GLU A 25 7.31 -9.09 3.36
N THR A 26 7.00 -8.07 4.16
CA THR A 26 5.95 -8.16 5.18
C THR A 26 4.82 -7.15 4.99
N LEU A 27 4.85 -6.32 3.94
CA LEU A 27 3.81 -5.33 3.63
C LEU A 27 3.29 -5.50 2.20
N LYS A 28 2.02 -5.11 1.98
CA LYS A 28 1.42 -4.90 0.67
C LYS A 28 0.94 -3.46 0.56
N LEU A 29 1.17 -2.84 -0.60
CA LEU A 29 0.69 -1.49 -0.89
C LEU A 29 -0.33 -1.48 -2.02
N SER A 30 -1.32 -0.61 -1.89
CA SER A 30 -2.26 -0.26 -2.96
C SER A 30 -2.76 1.18 -2.80
N GLN A 31 -3.47 1.69 -3.80
CA GLN A 31 -4.09 3.03 -3.74
C GLN A 31 -5.58 2.92 -4.10
N PRO A 32 -6.47 2.71 -3.10
CA PRO A 32 -7.90 2.54 -3.36
C PRO A 32 -8.60 3.83 -3.80
N LYS A 33 -8.00 5.00 -3.52
CA LYS A 33 -8.48 6.33 -3.92
C LYS A 33 -7.28 7.23 -4.28
N PRO A 34 -7.48 8.27 -5.10
CA PRO A 34 -6.43 9.26 -5.37
C PRO A 34 -5.86 9.82 -4.08
N HIS A 35 -4.53 9.87 -4.00
CA HIS A 35 -3.76 10.39 -2.86
C HIS A 35 -3.88 9.58 -1.54
N VAL A 36 -4.57 8.44 -1.54
CA VAL A 36 -4.69 7.56 -0.37
C VAL A 36 -3.88 6.30 -0.61
N THR A 37 -2.84 6.09 0.20
CA THR A 37 -2.06 4.84 0.17
C THR A 37 -2.58 3.90 1.24
N LEU A 38 -2.99 2.69 0.84
CA LEU A 38 -3.30 1.59 1.75
C LEU A 38 -2.04 0.77 1.97
N VAL A 39 -1.57 0.70 3.21
CA VAL A 39 -0.49 -0.16 3.67
C VAL A 39 -1.10 -1.31 4.48
N GLU A 40 -0.93 -2.53 4.00
CA GLU A 40 -1.46 -3.74 4.61
C GLU A 40 -0.31 -4.58 5.19
N LEU A 41 -0.33 -4.84 6.50
CA LEU A 41 0.56 -5.80 7.16
C LEU A 41 0.24 -7.20 6.61
N ASN A 42 1.21 -7.88 6.03
CA ASN A 42 1.01 -9.10 5.26
C ASN A 42 1.76 -10.30 5.87
N ARG A 43 1.52 -10.56 7.16
CA ARG A 43 1.97 -11.79 7.85
C ARG A 43 0.78 -12.50 8.52
N PRO A 44 -0.28 -12.84 7.75
CA PRO A 44 -1.55 -13.32 8.32
C PRO A 44 -1.41 -14.64 9.09
N THR A 45 -0.47 -15.52 8.70
CA THR A 45 -0.18 -16.78 9.40
C THR A 45 0.42 -16.58 10.79
N LYS A 46 0.92 -15.37 11.08
CA LYS A 46 1.45 -14.94 12.38
C LYS A 46 0.62 -13.83 13.01
N LEU A 47 -0.63 -13.65 12.56
CA LEU A 47 -1.52 -12.57 13.01
C LEU A 47 -0.86 -11.19 12.94
N ASN A 48 0.03 -10.98 11.97
CA ASN A 48 0.81 -9.74 11.81
C ASN A 48 1.62 -9.33 13.05
N ALA A 49 2.03 -10.29 13.90
CA ALA A 49 2.86 -10.04 15.07
C ALA A 49 4.18 -9.35 14.70
N MET A 50 4.56 -8.31 15.43
CA MET A 50 5.73 -7.49 15.11
C MET A 50 7.03 -8.29 15.17
N ASN A 51 7.85 -8.22 14.12
CA ASN A 51 9.23 -8.70 14.12
C ASN A 51 10.15 -7.63 13.55
N LYS A 52 11.47 -7.87 13.61
CA LYS A 52 12.47 -6.95 13.07
C LYS A 52 12.21 -6.60 11.60
N GLN A 53 11.91 -7.59 10.75
CA GLN A 53 11.65 -7.34 9.33
C GLN A 53 10.42 -6.44 9.10
N LEU A 54 9.32 -6.67 9.81
CA LEU A 54 8.11 -5.84 9.72
C LEU A 54 8.37 -4.41 10.16
N PHE A 55 9.17 -4.23 11.21
CA PHE A 55 9.57 -2.92 11.67
C PHE A 55 10.44 -2.20 10.63
N ASP A 56 11.43 -2.89 10.06
CA ASP A 56 12.32 -2.35 9.03
C ASP A 56 11.55 -2.01 7.73
N ASP A 57 10.61 -2.86 7.33
CA ASP A 57 9.72 -2.64 6.18
C ASP A 57 8.81 -1.41 6.40
N LEU A 58 8.18 -1.29 7.58
CA LEU A 58 7.33 -0.14 7.93
C LEU A 58 8.12 1.17 7.94
N LYS A 59 9.32 1.15 8.53
CA LYS A 59 10.21 2.32 8.55
C LYS A 59 10.52 2.77 7.13
N THR A 60 11.01 1.86 6.30
CA THR A 60 11.39 2.16 4.91
C THR A 60 10.18 2.64 4.09
N CYS A 61 9.02 2.00 4.27
CA CYS A 61 7.76 2.38 3.63
C CYS A 61 7.32 3.80 3.99
N PHE A 62 7.29 4.13 5.27
CA PHE A 62 6.85 5.45 5.71
C PHE A 62 7.87 6.55 5.42
N GLU A 63 9.17 6.26 5.44
CA GLU A 63 10.19 7.20 4.96
C GLU A 63 9.96 7.57 3.49
N GLN A 64 9.67 6.59 2.62
CA GLN A 64 9.36 6.85 1.22
C GLN A 64 8.04 7.61 1.04
N LEU A 65 6.97 7.22 1.75
CA LEU A 65 5.68 7.92 1.67
C LEU A 65 5.75 9.35 2.23
N SER A 66 6.65 9.62 3.17
CA SER A 66 6.82 10.96 3.75
C SER A 66 7.32 12.01 2.74
N ILE A 67 8.05 11.58 1.71
CA ILE A 67 8.59 12.45 0.65
C ILE A 67 7.77 12.39 -0.64
N ASP A 68 6.80 11.48 -0.73
CA ASP A 68 5.86 11.39 -1.85
C ASP A 68 4.79 12.48 -1.75
N LYS A 69 4.98 13.55 -2.54
CA LYS A 69 4.04 14.69 -2.62
C LYS A 69 2.64 14.31 -3.12
N THR A 70 2.47 13.11 -3.69
CA THR A 70 1.18 12.62 -4.15
C THR A 70 0.41 11.89 -3.06
N CYS A 71 1.07 11.38 -2.01
CA CYS A 71 0.43 10.76 -0.86
C CYS A 71 -0.06 11.84 0.11
N ARG A 72 -1.35 11.79 0.47
CA ARG A 72 -1.98 12.74 1.41
C ARG A 72 -2.59 12.06 2.63
N ALA A 73 -2.91 10.78 2.51
CA ALA A 73 -3.40 9.97 3.62
C ALA A 73 -2.87 8.55 3.51
N ILE A 74 -2.54 7.96 4.66
CA ILE A 74 -2.16 6.56 4.78
C ILE A 74 -3.24 5.85 5.57
N VAL A 75 -3.73 4.73 5.05
CA VAL A 75 -4.53 3.77 5.80
C VAL A 75 -3.65 2.58 6.11
N LEU A 76 -3.44 2.30 7.40
CA LEU A 76 -2.73 1.11 7.85
C LEU A 76 -3.74 0.04 8.28
N THR A 77 -3.63 -1.16 7.73
CA THR A 77 -4.50 -2.30 8.07
C THR A 77 -3.69 -3.59 8.17
N GLY A 78 -4.29 -4.66 8.71
CA GLY A 78 -3.68 -6.00 8.75
C GLY A 78 -4.41 -6.98 7.84
N ALA A 79 -3.65 -7.80 7.11
CA ALA A 79 -4.20 -8.88 6.31
C ALA A 79 -4.77 -9.99 7.22
N GLY A 80 -5.88 -10.58 6.78
CA GLY A 80 -6.47 -11.74 7.46
C GLY A 80 -7.38 -11.36 8.63
N LYS A 81 -7.26 -12.08 9.74
CA LYS A 81 -8.26 -12.09 10.82
C LYS A 81 -8.02 -11.02 11.90
N ALA A 82 -6.84 -10.40 11.95
CA ALA A 82 -6.46 -9.46 12.99
C ALA A 82 -5.57 -8.36 12.41
N PHE A 83 -5.61 -7.18 13.03
CA PHE A 83 -4.69 -6.10 12.70
C PHE A 83 -3.25 -6.50 13.01
N SER A 84 -2.93 -6.74 14.28
CA SER A 84 -1.67 -7.28 14.81
C SER A 84 -1.94 -7.87 16.20
N SER A 85 -1.10 -8.79 16.69
CA SER A 85 -1.17 -9.42 18.02
C SER A 85 0.19 -9.52 18.68
#